data_AF-A0A7V2VMF6-F1
#
_entry.id   AF-A0A7V2VMF6-F1
#
_cell.length_a   1.000
_cell.length_b   1.000
_cell.length_c   1.000
_cell.angle_alpha   90.00
_cell.angle_beta   90.00
_cell.angle_gamma   90.00
#
_symmetry.space_group_name_H-M   'P 1'
#
loop_
_entity.id
_entity.type
_entity.pdbx_description
1 polymer ?
#
loop_
_entity_poly.entity_id
_entity_poly.type
_entity_poly.pdbx_seq_one_letter_code
_entity_poly.pdbx_strand_id
1 'polypeptide(L)' 'MGYFRILAAIPGFFLSSFFFMLLWDVIAPKLGMVDINYVTSMLITITLWIAVAPLAAVGKRRE' A
#
# COMPACT_ATOMS: atom_id res chain seq x y z
N MET A 1 -18.80 15.85 8.24
CA MET A 1 -18.20 15.62 6.90
C MET A 1 -17.20 14.44 6.93
N GLY A 2 -17.62 13.21 7.27
CA GLY A 2 -16.70 12.10 7.58
C GLY A 2 -16.84 10.82 6.75
N TYR A 3 -18.08 10.36 6.48
CA TYR A 3 -18.30 9.05 5.86
C TYR A 3 -17.87 8.95 4.39
N PHE A 4 -18.06 10.00 3.59
CA PHE A 4 -17.65 10.00 2.18
C PHE A 4 -16.13 9.96 1.95
N ARG A 5 -15.32 10.35 2.95
CA ARG A 5 -13.86 10.22 2.87
C ARG A 5 -13.41 8.76 2.92
N ILE A 6 -14.15 7.90 3.61
CA ILE A 6 -13.86 6.46 3.67
C ILE A 6 -14.13 5.83 2.30
N LEU A 7 -15.20 6.22 1.62
CA LEU A 7 -15.50 5.75 0.26
C LEU A 7 -14.45 6.23 -0.75
N ALA A 8 -13.93 7.45 -0.61
CA ALA A 8 -12.86 7.97 -1.45
C ALA A 8 -11.51 7.24 -1.24
N ALA A 9 -11.30 6.59 -0.09
CA ALA A 9 -10.09 5.81 0.17
C ALA A 9 -10.04 4.50 -0.64
N ILE A 10 -11.20 3.96 -1.03
CA ILE A 10 -11.31 2.70 -1.77
C ILE A 10 -10.64 2.81 -3.16
N PRO A 11 -10.95 3.81 -4.02
CA PRO A 11 -10.22 4.02 -5.27
C PRO A 11 -8.72 4.25 -5.05
N GLY A 12 -8.35 5.00 -4.02
CA GLY A 12 -6.95 5.28 -3.71
C GLY A 12 -6.15 4.02 -3.36
N PHE A 13 -6.76 3.04 -2.70
CA PHE A 13 -6.13 1.75 -2.39
C PHE A 13 -5.81 0.94 -3.66
N PHE A 14 -6.77 0.85 -4.59
CA PHE A 14 -6.57 0.11 -5.85
C PHE A 14 -5.49 0.77 -6.72
N LEU A 15 -5.50 2.11 -6.78
CA LEU A 15 -4.49 2.86 -7.51
C LEU A 15 -3.09 2.70 -6.89
N SER A 16 -3.01 2.66 -5.56
CA SER A 16 -1.75 2.42 -4.84
C SER A 16 -1.18 1.03 -5.15
N SER A 17 -2.03 0.00 -5.13
CA SER A 17 -1.64 -1.37 -5.49
C SER A 17 -1.22 -1.49 -6.95
N PHE A 18 -1.87 -0.73 -7.84
CA PHE A 18 -1.49 -0.69 -9.24
C PHE A 18 -0.11 -0.02 -9.43
N PHE A 19 0.13 1.13 -8.83
CA PHE A 19 1.44 1.78 -8.88
C PHE A 19 2.54 0.94 -8.23
N PHE A 20 2.25 0.23 -7.14
CA PHE A 20 3.21 -0.69 -6.52
C PHE A 20 3.63 -1.79 -7.49
N MET A 21 2.68 -2.39 -8.23
CA MET A 21 2.97 -3.39 -9.26
C MET A 21 3.83 -2.82 -10.39
N LEU A 22 3.54 -1.61 -10.86
CA LEU A 22 4.33 -0.97 -11.92
C LEU A 22 5.74 -0.60 -11.47
N LEU A 23 5.88 -0.09 -10.24
CA LEU A 23 7.18 0.27 -9.68
C LEU A 23 8.00 -0.97 -9.28
N TRP A 24 7.35 -2.12 -9.10
CA TRP A 24 8.01 -3.38 -8.79
C TRP A 24 9.00 -3.80 -9.87
N ASP A 25 8.70 -3.56 -11.14
CA ASP A 25 9.57 -3.91 -12.28
C ASP A 25 10.97 -3.27 -12.17
N VAL A 26 11.06 -2.09 -11.54
CA VAL A 26 12.35 -1.40 -11.30
C VAL A 26 13.09 -1.97 -10.07
N ILE A 27 12.36 -2.54 -9.12
CA ILE A 27 12.88 -3.01 -7.82
C ILE A 27 13.23 -4.50 -7.85
N ALA A 28 12.40 -5.33 -8.47
CA ALA A 28 12.51 -6.79 -8.47
C ALA A 28 13.88 -7.29 -8.95
N PRO A 29 14.46 -6.77 -10.06
CA PRO A 29 15.77 -7.21 -10.53
C PRO A 29 16.89 -6.88 -9.54
N LYS A 30 16.77 -5.79 -8.79
CA LYS A 30 17.77 -5.37 -7.80
C LYS A 30 17.78 -6.26 -6.55
N LEU A 31 16.66 -6.91 -6.28
CA LEU A 31 16.47 -7.80 -5.13
C LEU A 31 16.55 -9.29 -5.53
N GLY A 32 16.77 -9.60 -6.81
CA GLY A 32 16.75 -10.98 -7.32
C GLY A 32 15.37 -11.64 -7.21
N MET A 33 14.30 -10.83 -7.18
CA MET A 33 12.92 -11.30 -7.10
C MET A 33 12.26 -11.34 -8.47
N VAL A 34 11.20 -12.14 -8.58
CA VAL A 34 10.35 -12.24 -9.78
C VAL A 34 9.29 -11.15 -9.80
N ASP A 35 8.69 -10.94 -10.97
CA ASP A 35 7.55 -10.04 -11.12
C ASP A 35 6.34 -10.52 -10.33
N ILE A 36 5.54 -9.55 -9.89
CA ILE A 36 4.30 -9.79 -9.16
C ILE A 36 3.10 -9.42 -10.03
N ASN A 37 2.05 -10.23 -9.94
CA ASN A 37 0.77 -9.88 -10.55
C ASN A 37 -0.01 -8.89 -9.67
N TYR A 38 -1.10 -8.35 -10.23
CA TYR A 38 -1.91 -7.35 -9.56
C TYR A 38 -2.49 -7.83 -8.21
N VAL A 39 -2.92 -9.10 -8.14
CA VAL A 39 -3.46 -9.68 -6.90
C VAL A 39 -2.40 -9.73 -5.82
N THR A 40 -1.18 -10.14 -6.16
CA THR A 40 -0.05 -10.19 -5.23
C THR A 40 0.32 -8.78 -4.75
N SER A 41 0.35 -7.80 -5.66
CA SER A 41 0.56 -6.39 -5.30
C SER A 41 -0.51 -5.85 -4.36
N MET A 42 -1.78 -6.22 -4.58
CA MET A 42 -2.90 -5.85 -3.73
C MET A 42 -2.73 -6.43 -2.33
N LEU A 43 -2.33 -7.71 -2.21
CA LEU A 43 -2.07 -8.35 -0.93
C LEU A 43 -0.92 -7.66 -0.17
N ILE A 44 0.19 -7.37 -0.85
CA ILE A 44 1.33 -6.64 -0.25
C ILE A 44 0.88 -5.27 0.27
N THR A 45 0.08 -4.55 -0.53
CA THR A 45 -0.44 -3.24 -0.14
C THR A 45 -1.31 -3.35 1.12
N ILE A 46 -2.21 -4.34 1.21
CA ILE A 46 -3.02 -4.59 2.42
C ILE A 46 -2.12 -4.89 3.62
N THR A 47 -1.13 -5.77 3.45
CA THR A 47 -0.18 -6.12 4.51
C THR A 47 0.54 -4.89 5.04
N LEU A 48 1.01 -4.01 4.14
CA LEU A 48 1.65 -2.75 4.53
C LEU A 48 0.69 -1.83 5.27
N TRP A 49 -0.55 -1.66 4.82
CA TRP A 49 -1.54 -0.82 5.50
C TRP A 49 -1.83 -1.31 6.93
N ILE A 50 -2.01 -2.62 7.11
CA ILE A 50 -2.26 -3.22 8.42
C ILE A 50 -1.02 -3.08 9.32
N ALA A 51 0.18 -3.30 8.78
CA ALA A 51 1.43 -3.18 9.54
C ALA A 51 1.76 -1.73 9.93
N VAL A 52 1.50 -0.77 9.04
CA VAL A 52 1.84 0.64 9.24
C VAL A 52 0.86 1.34 10.17
N ALA A 53 -0.43 0.95 10.23
CA ALA A 53 -1.41 1.61 11.07
C ALA A 53 -1.01 1.67 12.58
N PRO A 54 -0.56 0.58 13.22
CA PRO A 54 -0.02 0.62 14.58
C PRO A 54 1.26 1.47 14.70
N LEU A 55 2.18 1.36 13.74
CA LEU A 55 3.43 2.11 13.73
C LEU A 55 3.19 3.62 13.66
N ALA A 56 2.26 4.06 12.82
CA ALA A 56 1.85 5.45 12.69
C ALA A 56 1.12 5.95 13.96
N ALA A 57 0.35 5.09 14.63
CA ALA A 57 -0.32 5.44 15.88
C ALA A 57 0.68 5.71 17.02
N VAL A 58 1.74 4.90 17.13
CA VAL A 58 2.80 5.09 18.14
C VAL A 58 3.71 6.27 17.78
N GLY A 59 3.99 6.49 16.50
CA GLY A 59 4.86 7.59 16.03
C GLY A 59 4.27 8.99 16.20
N LYS A 60 2.97 9.11 16.46
CA LYS A 60 2.29 10.39 16.66
C LYS A 60 2.61 10.94 18.06
N ARG A 61 3.76 11.59 18.22
CA ARG A 61 4.02 12.42 19.41
C ARG A 61 2.94 13.49 19.50
N ARG A 62 2.33 13.63 20.68
CA ARG A 62 1.48 14.77 21.02
C ARG A 62 2.37 16.02 21.05
N GLU A 63 2.25 16.83 20.01
CA GLU A 63 2.50 18.28 20.11
C GLU A 63 1.16 18.98 20.32
#